data_AF-Q5BAC1-F1
#
_entry.id   AF-Q5BAC1-F1
#
_cell.length_a   1.000
_cell.length_b   1.000
_cell.length_c   1.000
_cell.angle_alpha   90.00
_cell.angle_beta   90.00
_cell.angle_gamma   90.00
#
_symmetry.space_group_name_H-M   'P 1'
#
loop_
_entity.id
_entity.type
_entity.pdbx_description
1 polymer ?
#
loop_
_entity_poly.entity_id
_entity_poly.type
_entity_poly.pdbx_seq_one_letter_code
_entity_poly.pdbx_strand_id
1 'polypeptide(L)'
;MLPPIPIPAEYGISPDTGFLPSEPPLEHLPDPYYAKWEWIVANIQALLLSRRMRRVVDNMPILSTSYLQAEPEWRRAYSILGFILHGYVWGGSTPAERIPPQLTVPLFEVCDHLDLPPVATYAGLVLWNFKPIFSDEPMDDLDNLACINTITGTLDEQWFYLVSVAIEARGGPAISLVLQAIAAARVGNTAVVIEYLQALAEMIDEIGAVLERMYEHNDPYVFYNKIRPYLAGSKNMADAGLPNGLLYDDGKKPEYRQYGGGSNAQSSLIQFLDIALGIEHRPTGETRPSSSENGGVAAGPRHGFIQEMRSYMPGPHRKFLEHMGAVANIREYVEARRSNKPLSLAYDACLSMLQSMRTKHIQMVSRYIITPSQKAREKPSRPASLNLATARHSEKPDGSKLRGTGGTALIPFLKQARNETGEPMIDSWARRLLTTGSVEPSWASLSKLGEQPDGDLKVVGLAGTWTAADSEGGICHCLISCNPGQNFRSYPVPAEGTGLTFEKAMRVIRPTSPYSGADIMYKDPLVCLPYITDPSRPLPLRHNIPGPRPISEASLPVWTPGRSRDCLQFLFQVSSQITREPQTSGFKFGTFAQLTLPTRQTPDAP
;
A
#
# COMPACT_ATOMS: atom_id res chain seq x y z
N MET A 1 -7.81 13.03 38.07
CA MET A 1 -7.11 11.74 37.81
C MET A 1 -6.65 11.76 36.36
N LEU A 2 -5.64 10.97 35.98
CA LEU A 2 -5.30 10.81 34.56
C LEU A 2 -6.35 9.91 33.88
N PRO A 3 -6.67 10.12 32.59
CA PRO A 3 -7.50 9.18 31.83
C PRO A 3 -6.84 7.79 31.78
N PRO A 4 -7.60 6.68 31.69
CA PRO A 4 -7.03 5.34 31.52
C PRO A 4 -6.17 5.26 30.26
N ILE A 5 -5.35 4.20 30.13
CA ILE A 5 -4.64 3.92 28.87
C ILE A 5 -5.58 3.04 28.02
N PRO A 6 -5.76 3.31 26.71
CA PRO A 6 -6.63 2.50 25.85
C PRO A 6 -6.17 1.04 25.77
N ILE A 7 -7.12 0.12 25.70
CA ILE A 7 -6.89 -1.29 25.41
C ILE A 7 -7.10 -1.50 23.90
N PRO A 8 -6.07 -1.82 23.10
CA PRO A 8 -6.18 -1.90 21.63
C PRO A 8 -7.33 -2.76 21.11
N ALA A 9 -7.58 -3.90 21.77
CA ALA A 9 -8.65 -4.83 21.39
C ALA A 9 -10.06 -4.21 21.43
N GLU A 10 -10.33 -3.23 22.29
CA GLU A 10 -11.62 -2.50 22.34
C GLU A 10 -11.89 -1.68 21.06
N TYR A 11 -10.83 -1.41 20.29
CA TYR A 11 -10.86 -0.69 19.02
C TYR A 11 -10.64 -1.63 17.82
N GLY A 12 -10.62 -2.94 18.03
CA GLY A 12 -10.32 -3.93 16.98
C GLY A 12 -8.87 -3.91 16.50
N ILE A 13 -7.96 -3.35 17.31
CA ILE A 13 -6.53 -3.20 17.01
C ILE A 13 -5.76 -4.36 17.64
N SER A 14 -4.91 -4.98 16.82
CA SER A 14 -4.08 -6.12 17.18
C SER A 14 -2.81 -5.67 17.93
N PRO A 15 -2.35 -6.36 18.99
CA PRO A 15 -1.10 -6.01 19.67
C PRO A 15 0.14 -6.34 18.82
N ASP A 16 0.00 -7.29 17.89
CA ASP A 16 1.06 -7.80 17.02
C ASP A 16 0.98 -7.17 15.61
N THR A 17 -0.20 -7.17 14.99
CA THR A 17 -0.42 -6.69 13.60
C THR A 17 -0.99 -5.26 13.52
N GLY A 18 -1.14 -4.58 14.66
CA GLY A 18 -1.58 -3.18 14.74
C GLY A 18 -2.96 -2.91 14.12
N PHE A 19 -2.97 -2.05 13.11
CA PHE A 19 -4.19 -1.66 12.39
C PHE A 19 -4.56 -2.60 11.23
N LEU A 20 -3.74 -3.62 10.94
CA LEU A 20 -4.20 -4.78 10.18
C LEU A 20 -5.06 -5.69 11.09
N PRO A 21 -6.02 -6.44 10.53
CA PRO A 21 -6.71 -7.48 11.28
C PRO A 21 -5.74 -8.52 11.88
N SER A 22 -6.14 -9.18 12.97
CA SER A 22 -5.35 -10.25 13.62
C SER A 22 -5.40 -11.59 12.87
N GLU A 23 -6.38 -11.78 11.98
CA GLU A 23 -6.49 -12.91 11.05
C GLU A 23 -6.47 -12.38 9.60
N PRO A 24 -5.99 -13.13 8.60
CA PRO A 24 -6.02 -12.69 7.20
C PRO A 24 -7.43 -12.25 6.73
N PRO A 25 -7.55 -11.14 5.97
CA PRO A 25 -8.82 -10.71 5.39
C PRO A 25 -9.51 -11.81 4.56
N LEU A 26 -10.84 -11.86 4.61
CA LEU A 26 -11.62 -12.82 3.82
C LEU A 26 -11.33 -12.67 2.32
N GLU A 27 -10.90 -13.76 1.68
CA GLU A 27 -10.70 -13.80 0.24
C GLU A 27 -12.01 -13.61 -0.55
N HIS A 28 -13.11 -14.16 -0.02
CA HIS A 28 -14.45 -14.08 -0.59
C HIS A 28 -15.53 -13.98 0.50
N LEU A 29 -16.65 -13.35 0.19
CA LEU A 29 -17.86 -13.42 1.01
C LEU A 29 -18.41 -14.87 1.01
N PRO A 30 -18.75 -15.44 2.18
CA PRO A 30 -19.13 -16.86 2.29
C PRO A 30 -20.57 -17.13 1.82
N ASP A 31 -21.48 -16.15 1.90
CA ASP A 31 -22.87 -16.33 1.44
C ASP A 31 -22.96 -16.19 -0.09
N PRO A 32 -23.44 -17.22 -0.82
CA PRO A 32 -23.57 -17.18 -2.28
C PRO A 32 -24.55 -16.11 -2.80
N TYR A 33 -25.37 -15.49 -1.95
CA TYR A 33 -26.14 -14.29 -2.28
C TYR A 33 -25.26 -13.17 -2.84
N TYR A 34 -24.05 -13.01 -2.31
CA TYR A 34 -23.08 -11.98 -2.75
C TYR A 34 -22.17 -12.42 -3.91
N ALA A 35 -22.34 -13.63 -4.45
CA ALA A 35 -21.51 -14.14 -5.55
C ALA A 35 -21.49 -13.23 -6.78
N LYS A 36 -22.49 -12.36 -6.96
CA LYS A 36 -22.51 -11.37 -8.05
C LYS A 36 -21.52 -10.22 -7.84
N TRP A 37 -21.27 -9.78 -6.60
CA TRP A 37 -20.23 -8.78 -6.29
C TRP A 37 -18.84 -9.40 -6.50
N GLU A 38 -18.60 -10.57 -5.91
CA GLU A 38 -17.37 -11.35 -6.06
C GLU A 38 -17.01 -11.58 -7.54
N TRP A 39 -17.98 -12.01 -8.36
CA TRP A 39 -17.76 -12.22 -9.79
C TRP A 39 -17.36 -10.94 -10.54
N ILE A 40 -17.89 -9.77 -10.17
CA ILE A 40 -17.54 -8.51 -10.85
C ILE A 40 -16.11 -8.09 -10.50
N VAL A 41 -15.71 -8.14 -9.23
CA VAL A 41 -14.34 -7.74 -8.84
C VAL A 41 -13.30 -8.73 -9.36
N ALA A 42 -13.56 -10.04 -9.29
CA ALA A 42 -12.68 -11.08 -9.84
C ALA A 42 -12.53 -11.04 -11.38
N ASN A 43 -13.38 -10.29 -12.09
CA ASN A 43 -13.32 -10.12 -13.55
C ASN A 43 -13.07 -8.66 -13.97
N ILE A 44 -12.73 -7.76 -13.05
CA ILE A 44 -12.73 -6.30 -13.29
C ILE A 44 -11.81 -5.90 -14.45
N GLN A 45 -10.63 -6.50 -14.57
CA GLN A 45 -9.67 -6.26 -15.66
C GLN A 45 -10.28 -6.64 -17.03
N ALA A 46 -10.98 -7.78 -17.10
CA ALA A 46 -11.66 -8.24 -18.31
C ALA A 46 -12.90 -7.39 -18.65
N LEU A 47 -13.63 -6.92 -17.62
CA LEU A 47 -14.78 -6.02 -17.77
C LEU A 47 -14.36 -4.61 -18.21
N LEU A 48 -13.19 -4.14 -17.79
CA LEU A 48 -12.56 -2.90 -18.25
C LEU A 48 -12.05 -3.02 -19.69
N LEU A 49 -11.28 -4.07 -20.00
CA LEU A 49 -10.74 -4.35 -21.33
C LEU A 49 -11.85 -4.47 -22.39
N SER A 50 -12.93 -5.19 -22.07
CA SER A 50 -14.09 -5.35 -22.94
C SER A 50 -15.06 -4.15 -22.92
N ARG A 51 -14.80 -3.13 -22.08
CA ARG A 51 -15.67 -1.96 -21.83
C ARG A 51 -17.09 -2.31 -21.36
N ARG A 52 -17.25 -3.47 -20.70
CA ARG A 52 -18.53 -3.99 -20.20
C ARG A 52 -18.81 -3.63 -18.74
N MET A 53 -17.82 -3.14 -17.99
CA MET A 53 -17.91 -2.83 -16.55
C MET A 53 -19.20 -2.10 -16.16
N ARG A 54 -19.50 -0.94 -16.77
CA ARG A 54 -20.71 -0.16 -16.47
C ARG A 54 -21.97 -0.96 -16.71
N ARG A 55 -22.16 -1.48 -17.94
CA ARG A 55 -23.31 -2.32 -18.31
C ARG A 55 -23.53 -3.50 -17.35
N VAL A 56 -22.46 -4.12 -16.85
CA VAL A 56 -22.55 -5.25 -15.91
C VAL A 56 -23.07 -4.82 -14.54
N VAL A 57 -22.63 -3.66 -14.04
CA VAL A 57 -23.14 -3.04 -12.81
C VAL A 57 -24.58 -2.55 -13.00
N ASP A 58 -24.88 -1.86 -14.11
CA ASP A 58 -26.21 -1.30 -14.41
C ASP A 58 -27.31 -2.39 -14.50
N ASN A 59 -26.92 -3.64 -14.85
CA ASN A 59 -27.81 -4.80 -14.95
C ASN A 59 -27.71 -5.74 -13.73
N MET A 60 -27.06 -5.32 -12.65
CA MET A 60 -27.03 -6.05 -11.38
C MET A 60 -28.37 -5.88 -10.64
N PRO A 61 -28.85 -6.87 -9.85
CA PRO A 61 -29.85 -6.59 -8.82
C PRO A 61 -29.28 -5.67 -7.74
N ILE A 62 -30.14 -4.92 -7.05
CA ILE A 62 -29.76 -4.30 -5.78
C ILE A 62 -29.73 -5.42 -4.74
N LEU A 63 -28.56 -5.74 -4.21
CA LEU A 63 -28.37 -6.72 -3.14
C LEU A 63 -28.42 -5.99 -1.79
N SER A 64 -29.09 -6.56 -0.79
CA SER A 64 -29.14 -6.00 0.57
C SER A 64 -27.95 -6.46 1.40
N THR A 65 -27.50 -5.64 2.35
CA THR A 65 -26.47 -6.02 3.32
C THR A 65 -26.94 -7.00 4.41
N SER A 66 -28.23 -7.35 4.45
CA SER A 66 -28.85 -8.17 5.53
C SER A 66 -28.27 -9.58 5.74
N TYR A 67 -27.45 -10.09 4.81
CA TYR A 67 -26.79 -11.39 4.92
C TYR A 67 -25.34 -11.30 5.44
N LEU A 68 -24.76 -10.09 5.57
CA LEU A 68 -23.46 -9.87 6.21
C LEU A 68 -23.59 -10.02 7.73
N GLN A 69 -23.09 -11.13 8.29
CA GLN A 69 -23.18 -11.46 9.72
C GLN A 69 -21.98 -10.97 10.52
N ALA A 70 -20.77 -11.13 9.97
CA ALA A 70 -19.52 -10.94 10.70
C ALA A 70 -18.74 -9.72 10.21
N GLU A 71 -18.05 -9.03 11.12
CA GLU A 71 -17.24 -7.84 10.83
C GLU A 71 -16.23 -8.02 9.66
N PRO A 72 -15.55 -9.17 9.48
CA PRO A 72 -14.74 -9.42 8.28
C PRO A 72 -15.52 -9.41 6.95
N GLU A 73 -16.81 -9.80 6.97
CA GLU A 73 -17.69 -9.77 5.79
C GLU A 73 -18.07 -8.34 5.43
N TRP A 74 -18.36 -7.48 6.40
CA TRP A 74 -18.58 -6.04 6.18
C TRP A 74 -17.33 -5.37 5.58
N ARG A 75 -16.14 -5.67 6.12
CA ARG A 75 -14.84 -5.20 5.58
C ARG A 75 -14.59 -5.68 4.15
N ARG A 76 -14.88 -6.96 3.86
CA ARG A 76 -14.78 -7.55 2.52
C ARG A 76 -15.77 -6.88 1.55
N ALA A 77 -17.03 -6.71 1.94
CA ALA A 77 -18.05 -6.01 1.14
C ALA A 77 -17.63 -4.56 0.81
N TYR A 78 -17.06 -3.83 1.77
CA TYR A 78 -16.53 -2.48 1.55
C TYR A 78 -15.40 -2.45 0.52
N SER A 79 -14.43 -3.38 0.63
CA SER A 79 -13.35 -3.52 -0.36
C SER A 79 -13.93 -3.77 -1.75
N ILE A 80 -14.76 -4.80 -1.91
CA ILE A 80 -15.36 -5.16 -3.21
C ILE A 80 -16.12 -3.98 -3.81
N LEU A 81 -17.03 -3.35 -3.06
CA LEU A 81 -17.84 -2.24 -3.55
C LEU A 81 -17.00 -1.00 -3.88
N GLY A 82 -15.91 -0.75 -3.14
CA GLY A 82 -14.91 0.27 -3.47
C GLY A 82 -14.18 0.01 -4.79
N PHE A 83 -13.67 -1.22 -4.99
CA PHE A 83 -13.05 -1.66 -6.24
C PHE A 83 -14.02 -1.54 -7.44
N ILE A 84 -15.27 -2.00 -7.27
CA ILE A 84 -16.31 -1.92 -8.30
C ILE A 84 -16.69 -0.46 -8.61
N LEU A 85 -16.87 0.38 -7.60
CA LEU A 85 -17.14 1.82 -7.77
C LEU A 85 -16.03 2.50 -8.58
N HIS A 86 -14.76 2.28 -8.22
CA HIS A 86 -13.64 2.95 -8.87
C HIS A 86 -13.43 2.46 -10.31
N GLY A 87 -13.66 1.16 -10.59
CA GLY A 87 -13.72 0.64 -11.96
C GLY A 87 -14.92 1.16 -12.78
N TYR A 88 -16.09 1.33 -12.15
CA TYR A 88 -17.28 1.90 -12.79
C TYR A 88 -17.06 3.37 -13.18
N VAL A 89 -16.56 4.19 -12.25
CA VAL A 89 -16.27 5.60 -12.47
C VAL A 89 -15.16 5.75 -13.50
N TRP A 90 -13.94 5.29 -13.22
CA TRP A 90 -12.76 5.65 -14.01
C TRP A 90 -12.48 4.77 -15.23
N GLY A 91 -13.16 3.61 -15.35
CA GLY A 91 -12.93 2.64 -16.43
C GLY A 91 -13.42 3.02 -17.83
N GLY A 92 -14.00 4.21 -18.01
CA GLY A 92 -14.47 4.71 -19.29
C GLY A 92 -13.45 5.60 -20.02
N SER A 93 -13.82 6.09 -21.21
CA SER A 93 -13.10 7.18 -21.88
C SER A 93 -13.27 8.53 -21.16
N THR A 94 -14.33 8.66 -20.37
CA THR A 94 -14.62 9.76 -19.43
C THR A 94 -15.16 9.14 -18.14
N PRO A 95 -15.06 9.82 -16.98
CA PRO A 95 -15.65 9.31 -15.74
C PRO A 95 -17.18 9.15 -15.85
N ALA A 96 -17.76 8.28 -15.04
CA ALA A 96 -19.20 8.25 -14.81
C ALA A 96 -19.54 9.19 -13.64
N GLU A 97 -20.42 10.16 -13.87
CA GLU A 97 -20.83 11.12 -12.84
C GLU A 97 -21.93 10.56 -11.93
N ARG A 98 -22.91 9.81 -12.48
CA ARG A 98 -23.99 9.17 -11.72
C ARG A 98 -23.64 7.72 -11.35
N ILE A 99 -23.76 7.40 -10.07
CA ILE A 99 -23.58 6.04 -9.52
C ILE A 99 -24.95 5.38 -9.38
N PRO A 100 -25.20 4.18 -9.92
CA PRO A 100 -26.52 3.55 -9.90
C PRO A 100 -26.88 2.97 -8.53
N PRO A 101 -28.19 2.82 -8.20
CA PRO A 101 -28.65 2.27 -6.91
C PRO A 101 -28.06 0.91 -6.55
N GLN A 102 -27.76 0.09 -7.56
CA GLN A 102 -27.05 -1.19 -7.48
C GLN A 102 -25.71 -1.13 -6.71
N LEU A 103 -25.04 0.03 -6.72
CA LEU A 103 -23.85 0.29 -5.90
C LEU A 103 -24.18 1.22 -4.73
N THR A 104 -24.90 2.32 -4.98
CA THR A 104 -25.14 3.36 -3.97
C THR A 104 -25.76 2.82 -2.69
N VAL A 105 -26.83 2.02 -2.81
CA VAL A 105 -27.60 1.55 -1.64
C VAL A 105 -26.76 0.63 -0.74
N PRO A 106 -26.21 -0.51 -1.23
CA PRO A 106 -25.39 -1.37 -0.38
C PRO A 106 -24.08 -0.70 0.05
N LEU A 107 -23.47 0.17 -0.76
CA LEU A 107 -22.26 0.88 -0.36
C LEU A 107 -22.54 1.85 0.80
N PHE A 108 -23.68 2.56 0.79
CA PHE A 108 -24.06 3.43 1.91
C PHE A 108 -24.35 2.62 3.17
N GLU A 109 -25.08 1.50 3.08
CA GLU A 109 -25.32 0.60 4.21
C GLU A 109 -24.02 0.07 4.84
N VAL A 110 -23.04 -0.36 4.02
CA VAL A 110 -21.72 -0.81 4.51
C VAL A 110 -20.87 0.35 5.06
N CYS A 111 -20.96 1.53 4.48
CA CYS A 111 -20.27 2.74 4.94
C CYS A 111 -20.75 3.20 6.32
N ASP A 112 -22.07 3.19 6.53
CA ASP A 112 -22.68 3.59 7.80
C ASP A 112 -22.37 2.58 8.92
N HIS A 113 -22.25 1.28 8.62
CA HIS A 113 -21.79 0.26 9.57
C HIS A 113 -20.32 0.45 9.98
N LEU A 114 -19.41 0.68 9.01
CA LEU A 114 -17.97 0.79 9.26
C LEU A 114 -17.51 2.20 9.70
N ASP A 115 -18.41 3.19 9.70
CA ASP A 115 -18.11 4.61 9.95
C ASP A 115 -17.02 5.10 8.96
N LEU A 116 -17.26 4.88 7.67
CA LEU A 116 -16.36 5.14 6.53
C LEU A 116 -17.08 5.85 5.36
N PRO A 117 -16.38 6.61 4.50
CA PRO A 117 -16.98 7.26 3.35
C PRO A 117 -17.10 6.31 2.13
N PRO A 118 -18.11 6.51 1.25
CA PRO A 118 -18.39 5.69 0.05
C PRO A 118 -17.44 5.96 -1.12
N VAL A 119 -16.16 5.71 -0.87
CA VAL A 119 -15.00 5.81 -1.78
C VAL A 119 -13.99 4.72 -1.39
N ALA A 120 -13.16 4.24 -2.31
CA ALA A 120 -12.10 3.29 -1.96
C ALA A 120 -10.99 3.98 -1.13
N THR A 121 -11.10 3.86 0.20
CA THR A 121 -10.10 4.34 1.17
C THR A 121 -8.94 3.37 1.33
N TYR A 122 -7.87 3.83 1.99
CA TYR A 122 -6.73 2.99 2.38
C TYR A 122 -7.14 1.70 3.13
N ALA A 123 -8.22 1.72 3.92
CA ALA A 123 -8.73 0.51 4.58
C ALA A 123 -9.20 -0.56 3.58
N GLY A 124 -10.03 -0.18 2.61
CA GLY A 124 -10.55 -1.11 1.58
C GLY A 124 -9.53 -1.49 0.50
N LEU A 125 -8.51 -0.67 0.26
CA LEU A 125 -7.46 -0.88 -0.75
C LEU A 125 -6.20 -1.60 -0.22
N VAL A 126 -5.91 -1.49 1.09
CA VAL A 126 -4.69 -2.02 1.72
C VAL A 126 -5.04 -2.91 2.90
N LEU A 127 -5.58 -2.36 4.00
CA LEU A 127 -5.75 -3.08 5.27
C LEU A 127 -6.62 -4.35 5.15
N TRP A 128 -7.55 -4.40 4.19
CA TRP A 128 -8.47 -5.51 3.97
C TRP A 128 -8.34 -6.14 2.57
N ASN A 129 -7.20 -5.95 1.89
CA ASN A 129 -6.99 -6.36 0.50
C ASN A 129 -5.76 -7.27 0.28
N PHE A 130 -5.34 -8.01 1.30
CA PHE A 130 -4.15 -8.86 1.24
C PHE A 130 -4.43 -10.26 1.78
N LYS A 131 -3.56 -11.21 1.43
CA LYS A 131 -3.51 -12.55 1.99
C LYS A 131 -2.08 -13.10 1.98
N PRO A 132 -1.72 -14.03 2.89
CA PRO A 132 -0.48 -14.79 2.76
C PRO A 132 -0.53 -15.74 1.54
N ILE A 133 0.64 -16.11 1.02
CA ILE A 133 0.82 -17.15 0.00
C ILE A 133 0.97 -18.51 0.71
N PHE A 134 1.75 -18.53 1.79
CA PHE A 134 1.97 -19.66 2.70
C PHE A 134 1.48 -19.27 4.10
N SER A 135 0.49 -20.00 4.60
CA SER A 135 -0.22 -19.68 5.86
C SER A 135 0.59 -19.95 7.13
N ASP A 136 1.69 -20.68 7.01
CA ASP A 136 2.64 -21.05 8.05
C ASP A 136 3.91 -20.16 8.05
N GLU A 137 4.06 -19.28 7.06
CA GLU A 137 5.11 -18.27 7.00
C GLU A 137 4.62 -16.91 7.56
N PRO A 138 5.52 -16.02 8.00
CA PRO A 138 5.15 -14.74 8.62
C PRO A 138 4.37 -13.81 7.68
N MET A 139 3.44 -13.01 8.25
CA MET A 139 2.60 -12.04 7.52
C MET A 139 3.27 -10.66 7.33
N ASP A 140 4.46 -10.46 7.92
CA ASP A 140 5.26 -9.24 7.88
C ASP A 140 6.43 -9.30 6.87
N ASP A 141 6.55 -10.42 6.13
CA ASP A 141 7.41 -10.54 4.94
C ASP A 141 6.59 -10.23 3.66
N LEU A 142 7.10 -9.32 2.84
CA LEU A 142 6.50 -8.95 1.56
C LEU A 142 6.48 -10.10 0.55
N ASP A 143 7.49 -10.96 0.61
CA ASP A 143 7.72 -11.99 -0.40
C ASP A 143 6.72 -13.17 -0.22
N ASN A 144 6.04 -13.23 0.94
CA ASN A 144 4.92 -14.12 1.27
C ASN A 144 3.51 -13.48 1.06
N LEU A 145 3.39 -12.28 0.49
CA LEU A 145 2.08 -11.60 0.37
C LEU A 145 1.53 -11.54 -1.06
N ALA A 146 0.20 -11.66 -1.16
CA ALA A 146 -0.57 -11.43 -2.40
C ALA A 146 -1.75 -10.48 -2.14
N CYS A 147 -2.12 -9.69 -3.15
CA CYS A 147 -3.36 -8.91 -3.11
C CYS A 147 -4.58 -9.81 -3.40
N ILE A 148 -5.73 -9.51 -2.80
CA ILE A 148 -6.98 -10.20 -3.14
C ILE A 148 -7.63 -9.56 -4.37
N ASN A 149 -7.73 -8.23 -4.40
CA ASN A 149 -8.33 -7.45 -5.49
C ASN A 149 -7.31 -6.47 -6.11
N THR A 150 -7.41 -6.27 -7.43
CA THR A 150 -6.66 -5.29 -8.23
C THR A 150 -7.57 -4.72 -9.32
N ILE A 151 -7.32 -3.50 -9.84
CA ILE A 151 -8.10 -2.90 -10.92
C ILE A 151 -7.40 -3.02 -12.28
N THR A 152 -6.08 -2.86 -12.32
CA THR A 152 -5.25 -3.02 -13.52
C THR A 152 -4.74 -4.45 -13.68
N GLY A 153 -4.53 -5.16 -12.57
CA GLY A 153 -3.90 -6.49 -12.54
C GLY A 153 -2.39 -6.45 -12.84
N THR A 154 -1.73 -5.30 -12.79
CA THR A 154 -0.27 -5.20 -12.96
C THR A 154 0.47 -5.60 -11.68
N LEU A 155 1.69 -6.12 -11.81
CA LEU A 155 2.56 -6.38 -10.65
C LEU A 155 2.79 -5.08 -9.85
N ASP A 156 2.91 -3.96 -10.56
CA ASP A 156 3.04 -2.63 -9.98
C ASP A 156 1.90 -2.25 -9.03
N GLU A 157 0.65 -2.66 -9.32
CA GLU A 157 -0.49 -2.34 -8.46
C GLU A 157 -0.44 -3.17 -7.18
N GLN A 158 -0.12 -4.46 -7.32
CA GLN A 158 0.05 -5.36 -6.19
C GLN A 158 1.18 -4.87 -5.28
N TRP A 159 2.35 -4.56 -5.84
CA TRP A 159 3.49 -4.06 -5.07
C TRP A 159 3.19 -2.76 -4.32
N PHE A 160 2.43 -1.85 -4.94
CA PHE A 160 2.01 -0.60 -4.31
C PHE A 160 1.14 -0.81 -3.06
N TYR A 161 0.18 -1.74 -3.10
CA TYR A 161 -0.61 -2.09 -1.93
C TYR A 161 0.21 -2.91 -0.93
N LEU A 162 0.96 -3.92 -1.36
CA LEU A 162 1.69 -4.83 -0.47
C LEU A 162 2.81 -4.14 0.33
N VAL A 163 3.60 -3.25 -0.28
CA VAL A 163 4.57 -2.41 0.47
C VAL A 163 3.86 -1.57 1.54
N SER A 164 2.60 -1.17 1.30
CA SER A 164 1.79 -0.47 2.30
C SER A 164 1.28 -1.41 3.41
N VAL A 165 0.94 -2.67 3.11
CA VAL A 165 0.58 -3.69 4.10
C VAL A 165 1.76 -4.02 5.00
N ALA A 166 2.95 -4.26 4.42
CA ALA A 166 4.15 -4.60 5.18
C ALA A 166 4.62 -3.48 6.11
N ILE A 167 4.37 -2.21 5.76
CA ILE A 167 4.59 -1.07 6.67
C ILE A 167 3.65 -1.13 7.88
N GLU A 168 2.35 -1.40 7.67
CA GLU A 168 1.37 -1.52 8.76
C GLU A 168 1.66 -2.76 9.64
N ALA A 169 2.12 -3.87 9.05
CA ALA A 169 2.54 -5.08 9.77
C ALA A 169 3.81 -4.82 10.61
N ARG A 170 4.88 -4.31 10.00
CA ARG A 170 6.17 -4.00 10.67
C ARG A 170 5.99 -2.98 11.80
N GLY A 171 5.10 -2.01 11.63
CA GLY A 171 4.77 -1.01 12.64
C GLY A 171 3.69 -1.41 13.64
N GLY A 172 3.08 -2.59 13.52
CA GLY A 172 2.03 -3.06 14.42
C GLY A 172 2.42 -3.03 15.90
N PRO A 173 3.58 -3.60 16.29
CA PRO A 173 3.99 -3.64 17.69
C PRO A 173 4.41 -2.27 18.26
N ALA A 174 4.56 -1.22 17.43
CA ALA A 174 4.78 0.15 17.90
C ALA A 174 3.68 0.61 18.85
N ILE A 175 2.46 0.11 18.66
CA ILE A 175 1.31 0.39 19.52
C ILE A 175 1.60 -0.09 20.95
N SER A 176 2.04 -1.33 21.09
CA SER A 176 2.42 -1.92 22.37
C SER A 176 3.59 -1.17 23.03
N LEU A 177 4.65 -0.86 22.29
CA LEU A 177 5.81 -0.09 22.78
C LEU A 177 5.40 1.29 23.34
N VAL A 178 4.60 2.05 22.59
CA VAL A 178 4.15 3.40 22.98
C VAL A 178 3.23 3.37 24.20
N LEU A 179 2.29 2.43 24.28
CA LEU A 179 1.39 2.32 25.43
C LEU A 179 2.16 1.96 26.72
N GLN A 180 3.16 1.09 26.61
CA GLN A 180 4.05 0.74 27.72
C GLN A 180 4.98 1.92 28.10
N ALA A 181 5.47 2.70 27.14
CA ALA A 181 6.20 3.95 27.40
C ALA A 181 5.35 5.00 28.12
N ILE A 182 4.08 5.19 27.71
CA ILE A 182 3.13 6.09 28.39
C ILE A 182 2.88 5.63 29.83
N ALA A 183 2.73 4.32 30.06
CA ALA A 183 2.59 3.75 31.40
C ALA A 183 3.84 4.00 32.28
N ALA A 184 5.03 3.71 31.75
CA ALA A 184 6.31 3.94 32.43
C ALA A 184 6.53 5.43 32.76
N ALA A 185 6.16 6.33 31.85
CA ALA A 185 6.21 7.78 32.05
C ALA A 185 5.29 8.24 33.19
N ARG A 186 4.08 7.67 33.32
CA ARG A 186 3.14 7.99 34.41
C ARG A 186 3.66 7.61 35.80
N VAL A 187 4.42 6.52 35.91
CA VAL A 187 5.06 6.09 37.18
C VAL A 187 6.48 6.62 37.37
N GLY A 188 6.98 7.44 36.43
CA GLY A 188 8.29 8.07 36.55
C GLY A 188 9.49 7.21 36.13
N ASN A 189 9.29 5.99 35.61
CA ASN A 189 10.38 5.07 35.28
C ASN A 189 11.12 5.45 33.98
N THR A 190 12.09 6.36 34.09
CA THR A 190 12.81 6.91 32.93
C THR A 190 13.60 5.87 32.15
N ALA A 191 14.12 4.82 32.79
CA ALA A 191 14.91 3.79 32.11
C ALA A 191 14.07 3.01 31.09
N VAL A 192 12.87 2.59 31.50
CA VAL A 192 11.93 1.87 30.64
C VAL A 192 11.34 2.79 29.55
N VAL A 193 11.18 4.10 29.81
CA VAL A 193 10.82 5.06 28.74
C VAL A 193 11.94 5.20 27.70
N ILE A 194 13.22 5.16 28.09
CA ILE A 194 14.35 5.16 27.15
C ILE A 194 14.33 3.90 26.28
N GLU A 195 14.20 2.73 26.90
CA GLU A 195 14.18 1.41 26.23
C GLU A 195 13.11 1.34 25.13
N TYR A 196 11.85 1.68 25.45
CA TYR A 196 10.77 1.68 24.45
C TYR A 196 10.93 2.76 23.36
N LEU A 197 11.57 3.89 23.65
CA LEU A 197 11.88 4.90 22.63
C LEU A 197 13.03 4.47 21.70
N GLN A 198 13.98 3.67 22.19
CA GLN A 198 15.02 3.09 21.33
C GLN A 198 14.42 2.07 20.36
N ALA A 199 13.64 1.10 20.88
CA ALA A 199 12.94 0.12 20.04
C ALA A 199 11.96 0.78 19.04
N LEU A 200 11.29 1.87 19.44
CA LEU A 200 10.42 2.64 18.54
C LEU A 200 11.22 3.34 17.44
N ALA A 201 12.40 3.90 17.74
CA ALA A 201 13.25 4.54 16.73
C ALA A 201 13.77 3.52 15.70
N GLU A 202 14.20 2.34 16.15
CA GLU A 202 14.64 1.23 15.30
C GLU A 202 13.51 0.78 14.35
N MET A 203 12.32 0.54 14.88
CA MET A 203 11.12 0.15 14.09
C MET A 203 10.71 1.21 13.05
N ILE A 204 10.89 2.51 13.34
CA ILE A 204 10.59 3.57 12.37
C ILE A 204 11.62 3.59 11.22
N ASP A 205 12.88 3.22 11.44
CA ASP A 205 13.86 3.07 10.36
C ASP A 205 13.61 1.80 9.54
N GLU A 206 13.21 0.69 10.17
CA GLU A 206 12.74 -0.52 9.46
C GLU A 206 11.56 -0.23 8.53
N ILE A 207 10.52 0.47 9.03
CA ILE A 207 9.42 1.00 8.20
C ILE A 207 9.96 1.88 7.06
N GLY A 208 10.96 2.72 7.36
CA GLY A 208 11.65 3.58 6.41
C GLY A 208 12.44 2.80 5.34
N ALA A 209 12.87 1.57 5.60
CA ALA A 209 13.53 0.69 4.64
C ALA A 209 12.51 -0.11 3.80
N VAL A 210 11.44 -0.63 4.43
CA VAL A 210 10.32 -1.29 3.72
C VAL A 210 9.70 -0.34 2.69
N LEU A 211 9.57 0.95 3.01
CA LEU A 211 9.08 1.97 2.08
C LEU A 211 9.93 2.10 0.80
N GLU A 212 11.25 1.89 0.88
CA GLU A 212 12.15 1.98 -0.29
C GLU A 212 12.05 0.75 -1.21
N ARG A 213 11.59 -0.40 -0.69
CA ARG A 213 11.29 -1.59 -1.51
C ARG A 213 10.26 -1.32 -2.61
N MET A 214 9.46 -0.25 -2.51
CA MET A 214 8.58 0.22 -3.60
C MET A 214 9.32 0.37 -4.94
N TYR A 215 10.60 0.75 -4.94
CA TYR A 215 11.39 0.92 -6.16
C TYR A 215 11.72 -0.40 -6.88
N GLU A 216 11.51 -1.57 -6.25
CA GLU A 216 11.80 -2.90 -6.82
C GLU A 216 10.84 -3.26 -7.96
N HIS A 217 9.52 -3.21 -7.69
CA HIS A 217 8.49 -3.75 -8.61
C HIS A 217 7.33 -2.78 -8.92
N ASN A 218 7.47 -1.47 -8.67
CA ASN A 218 6.51 -0.44 -9.07
C ASN A 218 7.16 0.59 -10.01
N ASP A 219 6.83 0.56 -11.31
CA ASP A 219 7.35 1.53 -12.29
C ASP A 219 6.62 2.89 -12.21
N PRO A 220 7.37 4.03 -12.18
CA PRO A 220 6.77 5.37 -12.16
C PRO A 220 5.82 5.72 -13.31
N TYR A 221 6.03 5.18 -14.51
CA TYR A 221 5.13 5.41 -15.63
C TYR A 221 3.86 4.56 -15.52
N VAL A 222 3.94 3.29 -15.11
CA VAL A 222 2.77 2.45 -14.82
C VAL A 222 1.95 3.03 -13.68
N PHE A 223 2.58 3.39 -12.55
CA PHE A 223 1.91 4.03 -11.43
C PHE A 223 1.16 5.29 -11.85
N TYR A 224 1.83 6.25 -12.49
CA TYR A 224 1.21 7.53 -12.84
C TYR A 224 0.07 7.38 -13.87
N ASN A 225 0.24 6.51 -14.89
CA ASN A 225 -0.67 6.45 -16.05
C ASN A 225 -1.71 5.33 -15.98
N LYS A 226 -1.53 4.31 -15.13
CA LYS A 226 -2.43 3.14 -15.02
C LYS A 226 -3.09 3.03 -13.65
N ILE A 227 -2.34 3.18 -12.56
CA ILE A 227 -2.83 2.95 -11.20
C ILE A 227 -3.45 4.21 -10.59
N ARG A 228 -2.70 5.32 -10.55
CA ARG A 228 -3.12 6.62 -9.99
C ARG A 228 -4.47 7.14 -10.51
N PRO A 229 -4.90 6.93 -11.78
CA PRO A 229 -6.25 7.23 -12.23
C PRO A 229 -7.37 6.54 -11.44
N TYR A 230 -7.20 5.28 -11.05
CA TYR A 230 -8.20 4.53 -10.28
C TYR A 230 -8.12 4.82 -8.78
N LEU A 231 -6.99 5.26 -8.26
CA LEU A 231 -6.86 5.75 -6.87
C LEU A 231 -7.54 7.12 -6.63
N ALA A 232 -8.08 7.75 -7.67
CA ALA A 232 -8.73 9.06 -7.58
C ALA A 232 -10.12 8.98 -6.93
N GLY A 233 -10.37 9.85 -5.95
CA GLY A 233 -11.71 10.17 -5.46
C GLY A 233 -12.39 11.24 -6.32
N SER A 234 -13.54 11.76 -5.87
CA SER A 234 -14.35 12.73 -6.61
C SER A 234 -14.14 14.21 -6.21
N LYS A 235 -13.52 14.47 -5.04
CA LYS A 235 -13.25 15.83 -4.52
C LYS A 235 -12.23 16.57 -5.40
N ASN A 236 -12.54 17.80 -5.78
CA ASN A 236 -11.72 18.67 -6.65
C ASN A 236 -11.43 18.15 -8.09
N MET A 237 -12.28 17.28 -8.66
CA MET A 237 -12.03 16.63 -9.96
C MET A 237 -12.61 17.35 -11.20
N ALA A 238 -12.77 18.68 -11.13
CA ALA A 238 -13.35 19.48 -12.22
C ALA A 238 -12.58 19.33 -13.56
N ASP A 239 -11.24 19.47 -13.55
CA ASP A 239 -10.41 19.32 -14.77
C ASP A 239 -10.45 17.87 -15.35
N ALA A 240 -10.89 16.89 -14.56
CA ALA A 240 -11.07 15.49 -14.97
C ALA A 240 -12.50 15.15 -15.41
N GLY A 241 -13.43 16.12 -15.38
CA GLY A 241 -14.83 15.95 -15.80
C GLY A 241 -15.84 15.68 -14.69
N LEU A 242 -15.46 15.82 -13.40
CA LEU A 242 -16.35 15.69 -12.25
C LEU A 242 -16.35 16.98 -11.41
N PRO A 243 -17.00 18.07 -11.87
CA PRO A 243 -16.99 19.36 -11.17
C PRO A 243 -17.73 19.32 -9.84
N ASN A 244 -18.83 18.56 -9.76
CA ASN A 244 -19.70 18.46 -8.58
C ASN A 244 -19.39 17.23 -7.71
N GLY A 245 -18.37 16.44 -8.07
CA GLY A 245 -18.12 15.13 -7.47
C GLY A 245 -18.89 14.01 -8.18
N LEU A 246 -19.50 13.11 -7.42
CA LEU A 246 -20.34 12.03 -7.93
C LEU A 246 -21.79 12.21 -7.46
N LEU A 247 -22.74 11.96 -8.36
CA LEU A 247 -24.17 11.92 -8.10
C LEU A 247 -24.56 10.49 -7.68
N TYR A 248 -24.65 10.25 -6.38
CA TYR A 248 -25.06 8.97 -5.83
C TYR A 248 -26.59 8.85 -5.91
N ASP A 249 -27.09 7.89 -6.68
CA ASP A 249 -28.51 7.60 -6.84
C ASP A 249 -28.95 6.47 -5.91
N ASP A 250 -29.78 6.76 -4.92
CA ASP A 250 -30.36 5.80 -3.97
C ASP A 250 -31.73 5.25 -4.41
N GLY A 251 -32.20 5.63 -5.61
CA GLY A 251 -33.53 5.32 -6.12
C GLY A 251 -34.65 6.23 -5.59
N LYS A 252 -34.35 7.23 -4.73
CA LYS A 252 -35.33 8.16 -4.15
C LYS A 252 -35.00 9.62 -4.45
N LYS A 253 -33.79 10.07 -4.10
CA LYS A 253 -33.31 11.45 -4.26
C LYS A 253 -31.78 11.46 -4.46
N PRO A 254 -31.31 11.39 -5.72
CA PRO A 254 -29.88 11.43 -6.02
C PRO A 254 -29.18 12.68 -5.46
N GLU A 255 -28.00 12.50 -4.88
CA GLU A 255 -27.24 13.57 -4.20
C GLU A 255 -25.78 13.64 -4.67
N TYR A 256 -25.29 14.86 -4.92
CA TYR A 256 -23.88 15.10 -5.24
C TYR A 256 -23.02 15.06 -3.98
N ARG A 257 -21.99 14.20 -3.97
CA ARG A 257 -21.01 14.11 -2.88
C ARG A 257 -19.56 14.08 -3.39
N GLN A 258 -18.66 14.70 -2.62
CA GLN A 258 -17.24 14.85 -2.95
C GLN A 258 -16.34 14.21 -1.89
N TYR A 259 -15.57 13.19 -2.29
CA TYR A 259 -14.66 12.46 -1.40
C TYR A 259 -13.23 12.45 -1.94
N GLY A 260 -12.23 12.56 -1.06
CA GLY A 260 -10.82 12.32 -1.41
C GLY A 260 -10.58 10.86 -1.80
N GLY A 261 -9.62 10.61 -2.70
CA GLY A 261 -9.22 9.25 -3.07
C GLY A 261 -8.36 8.56 -1.99
N GLY A 262 -8.02 7.31 -2.23
CA GLY A 262 -7.08 6.55 -1.39
C GLY A 262 -5.74 7.28 -1.24
N SER A 263 -5.24 7.39 -0.01
CA SER A 263 -4.00 8.11 0.29
C SER A 263 -3.38 7.62 1.59
N ASN A 264 -2.04 7.51 1.64
CA ASN A 264 -1.29 7.06 2.82
C ASN A 264 -1.50 7.97 4.06
N ALA A 265 -2.03 9.18 3.91
CA ALA A 265 -2.47 10.02 5.03
C ALA A 265 -3.69 9.45 5.80
N GLN A 266 -4.35 8.42 5.24
CA GLN A 266 -5.43 7.63 5.84
C GLN A 266 -4.88 6.40 6.60
N SER A 267 -3.55 6.17 6.60
CA SER A 267 -2.92 5.21 7.51
C SER A 267 -3.11 5.67 8.95
N SER A 268 -3.62 4.78 9.79
CA SER A 268 -3.77 5.05 11.23
C SER A 268 -2.43 4.97 11.94
N LEU A 269 -1.51 4.11 11.51
CA LEU A 269 -0.14 3.98 12.04
C LEU A 269 0.65 5.30 11.92
N ILE A 270 0.66 5.94 10.75
CA ILE A 270 1.44 7.17 10.57
C ILE A 270 0.93 8.30 11.50
N GLN A 271 -0.40 8.42 11.67
CA GLN A 271 -0.97 9.40 12.61
C GLN A 271 -0.81 9.01 14.08
N PHE A 272 -0.76 7.71 14.38
CA PHE A 272 -0.45 7.21 15.72
C PHE A 272 0.95 7.63 16.17
N LEU A 273 1.95 7.48 15.29
CA LEU A 273 3.33 7.92 15.56
C LEU A 273 3.41 9.44 15.79
N ASP A 274 2.68 10.25 15.01
CA ASP A 274 2.62 11.70 15.24
C ASP A 274 2.04 12.05 16.62
N ILE A 275 0.95 11.40 17.03
CA ILE A 275 0.31 11.62 18.33
C ILE A 275 1.22 11.16 19.48
N ALA A 276 1.82 9.96 19.35
CA ALA A 276 2.70 9.38 20.36
C ALA A 276 3.92 10.27 20.66
N LEU A 277 4.50 10.87 19.61
CA LEU A 277 5.67 11.74 19.71
C LEU A 277 5.33 13.22 19.95
N GLY A 278 4.05 13.60 20.00
CA GLY A 278 3.61 14.98 20.25
C GLY A 278 3.89 15.94 19.10
N ILE A 279 3.73 15.48 17.85
CA ILE A 279 3.87 16.24 16.60
C ILE A 279 2.53 16.88 16.24
N GLU A 280 2.54 18.19 15.98
CA GLU A 280 1.35 18.98 15.63
C GLU A 280 1.35 19.35 14.14
N HIS A 281 0.34 18.87 13.39
CA HIS A 281 0.16 19.20 11.98
C HIS A 281 -0.87 20.30 11.75
N ARG A 282 -0.44 21.38 11.09
CA ARG A 282 -1.24 22.59 10.86
C ARG A 282 -1.77 22.64 9.41
N PRO A 283 -2.74 23.53 9.11
CA PRO A 283 -3.18 23.76 7.73
C PRO A 283 -2.02 24.14 6.80
N THR A 284 -2.10 23.71 5.55
CA THR A 284 -0.98 23.85 4.60
C THR A 284 -0.72 25.31 4.22
N GLY A 285 0.44 25.82 4.60
CA GLY A 285 0.85 27.22 4.42
C GLY A 285 0.69 28.10 5.66
N GLU A 286 0.11 27.60 6.76
CA GLU A 286 0.08 28.30 8.04
C GLU A 286 1.36 27.98 8.84
N THR A 287 2.22 28.99 9.03
CA THR A 287 3.39 28.90 9.91
C THR A 287 2.98 29.03 11.37
N ARG A 288 3.79 28.48 12.30
CA ARG A 288 3.65 28.69 13.74
C ARG A 288 3.48 30.19 14.05
N PRO A 289 2.48 30.60 14.85
CA PRO A 289 2.30 32.01 15.19
C PRO A 289 3.53 32.54 15.93
N SER A 290 4.00 33.73 15.54
CA SER A 290 4.94 34.52 16.32
C SER A 290 4.32 34.80 17.69
N SER A 291 5.13 34.76 18.75
CA SER A 291 4.70 34.97 20.15
C SER A 291 4.35 36.44 20.47
N SER A 292 3.91 37.21 19.48
CA SER A 292 3.81 38.67 19.48
C SER A 292 2.75 39.16 18.48
N GLU A 293 1.48 38.80 18.65
CA GLU A 293 0.38 39.56 18.04
C GLU A 293 -0.93 39.45 18.86
N ASN A 294 -1.78 40.47 18.76
CA ASN A 294 -2.75 40.80 19.80
C ASN A 294 -4.17 40.26 19.53
N GLY A 295 -4.82 39.76 20.59
CA GLY A 295 -6.22 40.07 20.92
C GLY A 295 -7.34 39.70 19.93
N GLY A 296 -7.05 38.99 18.83
CA GLY A 296 -8.06 38.55 17.88
C GLY A 296 -8.97 37.48 18.47
N VAL A 297 -10.28 37.55 18.16
CA VAL A 297 -11.24 36.50 18.53
C VAL A 297 -10.78 35.18 17.94
N ALA A 298 -10.62 34.16 18.77
CA ALA A 298 -10.12 32.86 18.36
C ALA A 298 -11.04 32.23 17.31
N ALA A 299 -10.61 32.22 16.05
CA ALA A 299 -11.24 31.41 15.01
C ALA A 299 -11.16 29.94 15.42
N GLY A 300 -12.28 29.22 15.35
CA GLY A 300 -12.33 27.80 15.72
C GLY A 300 -11.34 26.96 14.91
N PRO A 301 -10.86 25.81 15.44
CA PRO A 301 -9.76 25.06 14.86
C PRO A 301 -9.92 24.80 13.35
N ARG A 302 -9.05 25.40 12.54
CA ARG A 302 -8.93 25.04 11.12
C ARG A 302 -8.33 23.66 11.05
N HIS A 303 -9.17 22.66 10.79
CA HIS A 303 -8.71 21.28 10.78
C HIS A 303 -7.75 21.06 9.60
N GLY A 304 -6.55 20.57 9.89
CA GLY A 304 -5.54 20.26 8.88
C GLY A 304 -5.94 19.03 8.05
N PHE A 305 -5.36 18.88 6.85
CA PHE A 305 -5.69 17.74 5.98
C PHE A 305 -5.47 16.36 6.63
N ILE A 306 -4.43 16.23 7.48
CA ILE A 306 -4.20 15.03 8.31
C ILE A 306 -5.42 14.71 9.19
N GLN A 307 -6.04 15.73 9.80
CA GLN A 307 -7.23 15.58 10.64
C GLN A 307 -8.47 15.27 9.78
N GLU A 308 -8.61 15.85 8.58
CA GLU A 308 -9.67 15.45 7.63
C GLU A 308 -9.55 13.96 7.29
N MET A 309 -8.34 13.43 7.06
CA MET A 309 -8.15 12.01 6.71
C MET A 309 -8.55 11.02 7.81
N ARG A 310 -8.79 11.45 9.06
CA ARG A 310 -9.37 10.59 10.10
C ARG A 310 -10.82 10.20 9.83
N SER A 311 -11.58 10.98 9.06
CA SER A 311 -12.93 10.57 8.62
C SER A 311 -12.90 9.56 7.47
N TYR A 312 -11.71 9.20 6.97
CA TYR A 312 -11.47 8.15 5.97
C TYR A 312 -10.78 6.92 6.59
N MET A 313 -10.67 6.87 7.93
CA MET A 313 -10.25 5.71 8.72
C MET A 313 -11.47 5.01 9.31
N PRO A 314 -11.42 3.68 9.55
CA PRO A 314 -12.48 2.96 10.24
C PRO A 314 -12.83 3.61 11.58
N GLY A 315 -14.11 3.68 11.91
CA GLY A 315 -14.60 4.34 13.14
C GLY A 315 -13.83 3.94 14.41
N PRO A 316 -13.57 2.65 14.68
CA PRO A 316 -12.76 2.22 15.82
C PRO A 316 -11.32 2.77 15.80
N HIS A 317 -10.64 2.79 14.65
CA HIS A 317 -9.27 3.32 14.55
C HIS A 317 -9.23 4.83 14.81
N ARG A 318 -10.21 5.58 14.29
CA ARG A 318 -10.37 7.02 14.58
C ARG A 318 -10.57 7.28 16.07
N LYS A 319 -11.46 6.52 16.72
CA LYS A 319 -11.71 6.60 18.18
C LYS A 319 -10.47 6.25 19.00
N PHE A 320 -9.64 5.32 18.54
CA PHE A 320 -8.35 5.01 19.17
C PHE A 320 -7.37 6.19 19.07
N LEU A 321 -7.22 6.81 17.89
CA LEU A 321 -6.37 8.00 17.73
C LEU A 321 -6.86 9.19 18.57
N GLU A 322 -8.18 9.36 18.72
CA GLU A 322 -8.78 10.35 19.61
C GLU A 322 -8.46 10.08 21.10
N HIS A 323 -8.57 8.83 21.56
CA HIS A 323 -8.18 8.46 22.92
C HIS A 323 -6.67 8.60 23.13
N MET A 324 -5.84 8.20 22.17
CA MET A 324 -4.39 8.40 22.18
C MET A 324 -4.00 9.87 22.37
N GLY A 325 -4.69 10.78 21.69
CA GLY A 325 -4.51 12.23 21.86
C GLY A 325 -4.84 12.77 23.26
N ALA A 326 -5.59 12.02 24.08
CA ALA A 326 -5.90 12.36 25.46
C ALA A 326 -4.98 11.68 26.50
N VAL A 327 -4.17 10.69 26.10
CA VAL A 327 -3.31 9.90 27.02
C VAL A 327 -1.81 10.05 26.76
N ALA A 328 -1.42 10.50 25.57
CA ALA A 328 -0.03 10.73 25.21
C ALA A 328 0.61 11.76 26.14
N ASN A 329 1.82 11.45 26.60
CA ASN A 329 2.56 12.25 27.58
C ASN A 329 4.10 12.19 27.40
N ILE A 330 4.57 11.52 26.33
CA ILE A 330 5.99 11.21 26.12
C ILE A 330 6.77 12.51 25.95
N ARG A 331 6.29 13.42 25.10
CA ARG A 331 6.94 14.70 24.83
C ARG A 331 7.04 15.55 26.10
N GLU A 332 5.96 15.68 26.87
CA GLU A 332 5.90 16.43 28.13
C GLU A 332 6.84 15.83 29.18
N TYR A 333 6.89 14.49 29.24
CA TYR A 333 7.75 13.75 30.15
C TYR A 333 9.25 13.99 29.87
N VAL A 334 9.63 14.03 28.58
CA VAL A 334 10.98 14.36 28.09
C VAL A 334 11.29 15.85 28.26
N GLU A 335 10.37 16.74 27.90
CA GLU A 335 10.52 18.20 28.03
C GLU A 335 10.69 18.63 29.50
N ALA A 336 10.11 17.91 30.46
CA ALA A 336 10.34 18.08 31.90
C ALA A 336 11.69 17.51 32.40
N ARG A 337 12.43 16.75 31.58
CA ARG A 337 13.63 15.98 31.96
C ARG A 337 14.81 16.19 31.00
N ARG A 338 14.90 17.35 30.34
CA ARG A 338 15.95 17.73 29.35
C ARG A 338 17.41 17.61 29.84
N SER A 339 17.64 17.48 31.15
CA SER A 339 18.95 17.16 31.74
C SER A 339 19.36 15.70 31.56
N ASN A 340 18.39 14.78 31.44
CA ASN A 340 18.63 13.38 31.09
C ASN A 340 18.91 13.29 29.58
N LYS A 341 20.20 13.21 29.23
CA LYS A 341 20.66 13.13 27.85
C LYS A 341 20.26 11.83 27.13
N PRO A 342 20.37 10.62 27.73
CA PRO A 342 19.82 9.40 27.13
C PRO A 342 18.33 9.50 26.74
N LEU A 343 17.48 10.02 27.63
CA LEU A 343 16.05 10.24 27.36
C LEU A 343 15.81 11.22 26.22
N SER A 344 16.55 12.34 26.20
CA SER A 344 16.44 13.33 25.14
C SER A 344 16.88 12.76 23.79
N LEU A 345 17.96 11.95 23.78
CA LEU A 345 18.53 11.34 22.59
C LEU A 345 17.61 10.26 21.99
N ALA A 346 17.00 9.40 22.81
CA ALA A 346 16.07 8.37 22.33
C ALA A 346 14.79 8.98 21.71
N TYR A 347 14.26 10.05 22.30
CA TYR A 347 13.15 10.80 21.74
C TYR A 347 13.52 11.53 20.44
N ASP A 348 14.67 12.22 20.40
CA ASP A 348 15.15 12.90 19.20
C ASP A 348 15.50 11.90 18.07
N ALA A 349 15.90 10.68 18.39
CA ALA A 349 16.09 9.59 17.42
C ALA A 349 14.77 9.17 16.75
N CYS A 350 13.68 8.98 17.52
CA CYS A 350 12.34 8.69 16.97
C CYS A 350 11.91 9.76 15.94
N LEU A 351 12.08 11.04 16.29
CA LEU A 351 11.76 12.17 15.42
C LEU A 351 12.64 12.19 14.16
N SER A 352 13.95 11.91 14.31
CA SER A 352 14.91 11.82 13.20
C SER A 352 14.53 10.72 12.21
N MET A 353 14.21 9.51 12.67
CA MET A 353 13.84 8.39 11.80
C MET A 353 12.50 8.65 11.10
N LEU A 354 11.51 9.20 11.80
CA LEU A 354 10.22 9.57 11.21
C LEU A 354 10.38 10.67 10.14
N GLN A 355 11.30 11.61 10.35
CA GLN A 355 11.63 12.64 9.37
C GLN A 355 12.44 12.09 8.18
N SER A 356 13.32 11.11 8.40
CA SER A 356 14.02 10.36 7.36
C SER A 356 13.02 9.66 6.43
N MET A 357 12.10 8.87 6.98
CA MET A 357 11.02 8.22 6.23
C MET A 357 10.16 9.24 5.45
N ARG A 358 9.78 10.37 6.06
CA ARG A 358 9.06 11.46 5.37
C ARG A 358 9.88 12.10 4.24
N THR A 359 11.20 12.11 4.33
CA THR A 359 12.10 12.57 3.27
C THR A 359 12.17 11.57 2.12
N LYS A 360 12.31 10.26 2.41
CA LYS A 360 12.22 9.17 1.41
C LYS A 360 10.89 9.25 0.64
N HIS A 361 9.76 9.42 1.34
CA HIS A 361 8.45 9.59 0.73
C HIS A 361 8.35 10.82 -0.20
N ILE A 362 8.95 11.96 0.15
CA ILE A 362 9.00 13.15 -0.73
C ILE A 362 9.79 12.86 -2.02
N GLN A 363 10.90 12.13 -1.93
CA GLN A 363 11.70 11.74 -3.10
C GLN A 363 10.91 10.81 -4.02
N MET A 364 10.22 9.80 -3.45
CA MET A 364 9.30 8.93 -4.19
C MET A 364 8.23 9.76 -4.90
N VAL A 365 7.51 10.63 -4.18
CA VAL A 365 6.44 11.47 -4.76
C VAL A 365 6.96 12.34 -5.92
N SER A 366 8.20 12.81 -5.85
CA SER A 366 8.85 13.50 -6.97
C SER A 366 8.97 12.60 -8.22
N ARG A 367 9.55 11.40 -8.04
CA ARG A 367 9.78 10.40 -9.10
C ARG A 367 8.47 9.81 -9.68
N TYR A 368 7.48 9.55 -8.84
CA TYR A 368 6.22 8.86 -9.18
C TYR A 368 5.09 9.79 -9.62
N ILE A 369 5.12 11.09 -9.28
CA ILE A 369 4.01 12.02 -9.59
C ILE A 369 4.49 13.28 -10.32
N ILE A 370 5.58 13.93 -9.88
CA ILE A 370 5.99 15.22 -10.45
C ILE A 370 6.64 15.06 -11.81
N THR A 371 7.70 14.26 -11.91
CA THR A 371 8.44 14.04 -13.15
C THR A 371 7.57 13.42 -14.26
N PRO A 372 6.67 12.45 -13.99
CA PRO A 372 5.73 11.96 -14.99
C PRO A 372 4.72 13.03 -15.45
N SER A 373 4.24 13.89 -14.54
CA SER A 373 3.28 14.95 -14.89
C SER A 373 3.92 16.07 -15.73
N GLN A 374 5.17 16.46 -15.45
CA GLN A 374 5.95 17.38 -16.29
C GLN A 374 6.07 16.85 -17.72
N LYS A 375 6.54 15.60 -17.87
CA LYS A 375 6.66 14.89 -19.16
C LYS A 375 5.32 14.68 -19.89
N ALA A 376 4.19 14.75 -19.18
CA ALA A 376 2.85 14.70 -19.77
C ALA A 376 2.39 16.07 -20.29
N ARG A 377 2.75 17.18 -19.63
CA ARG A 377 2.45 18.55 -20.10
C ARG A 377 3.23 18.92 -21.36
N GLU A 378 4.45 18.41 -21.50
CA GLU A 378 5.32 18.61 -22.68
C GLU A 378 4.81 17.95 -23.97
N LYS A 379 3.89 16.99 -23.88
CA LYS A 379 3.41 16.20 -25.02
C LYS A 379 2.01 16.66 -25.46
N PRO A 380 1.86 17.37 -26.59
CA PRO A 380 0.61 18.06 -26.94
C PRO A 380 -0.55 17.15 -27.40
N SER A 381 -0.41 15.82 -27.38
CA SER A 381 -1.42 14.89 -27.89
C SER A 381 -2.77 15.01 -27.16
N ARG A 382 -3.86 14.75 -27.90
CA ARG A 382 -5.20 14.59 -27.31
C ARG A 382 -5.21 13.23 -26.58
N PRO A 383 -5.48 13.18 -25.26
CA PRO A 383 -5.49 11.90 -24.54
C PRO A 383 -6.68 11.05 -24.97
N ALA A 384 -6.50 9.73 -25.03
CA ALA A 384 -7.55 8.78 -25.43
C ALA A 384 -8.63 8.55 -24.34
N SER A 385 -8.36 9.00 -23.11
CA SER A 385 -9.31 9.03 -21.99
C SER A 385 -9.02 10.22 -21.07
N LEU A 386 -10.06 10.73 -20.40
CA LEU A 386 -9.98 11.83 -19.44
C LEU A 386 -10.01 11.27 -18.00
N ASN A 387 -8.95 11.50 -17.23
CA ASN A 387 -8.80 11.07 -15.84
C ASN A 387 -7.72 11.91 -15.10
N LEU A 388 -7.44 11.60 -13.82
CA LEU A 388 -6.46 12.32 -12.98
C LEU A 388 -4.99 12.34 -13.49
N ALA A 389 -4.62 11.50 -14.46
CA ALA A 389 -3.30 11.52 -15.10
C ALA A 389 -3.27 12.35 -16.40
N THR A 390 -4.39 12.43 -17.12
CA THR A 390 -4.50 13.08 -18.44
C THR A 390 -5.23 14.43 -18.43
N ALA A 391 -5.93 14.76 -17.33
CA ALA A 391 -6.57 16.06 -17.11
C ALA A 391 -5.54 17.19 -17.21
N ARG A 392 -5.80 18.16 -18.10
CA ARG A 392 -4.98 19.38 -18.21
C ARG A 392 -5.58 20.43 -17.27
N HIS A 393 -4.85 20.78 -16.20
CA HIS A 393 -5.22 21.92 -15.36
C HIS A 393 -5.37 23.18 -16.21
N SER A 394 -6.52 23.84 -16.10
CA SER A 394 -6.85 25.03 -16.86
C SER A 394 -5.88 26.21 -16.61
N GLU A 395 -5.55 26.95 -17.66
CA GLU A 395 -4.55 28.03 -17.69
C GLU A 395 -5.07 29.33 -17.05
N LYS A 396 -5.39 29.28 -15.75
CA LYS A 396 -5.57 30.51 -14.95
C LYS A 396 -4.20 30.99 -14.41
N PRO A 397 -3.98 32.31 -14.26
CA PRO A 397 -2.63 32.84 -14.00
C PRO A 397 -2.10 32.67 -12.57
N ASP A 398 -2.86 32.02 -11.68
CA ASP A 398 -2.44 31.70 -10.32
C ASP A 398 -1.92 30.25 -10.25
N GLY A 399 -0.80 30.05 -9.57
CA GLY A 399 0.08 28.88 -9.74
C GLY A 399 -0.57 27.56 -9.33
N SER A 400 -1.19 26.86 -10.29
CA SER A 400 -1.93 25.61 -10.07
C SER A 400 -1.03 24.44 -9.64
N LYS A 401 -0.89 24.28 -8.32
CA LYS A 401 -0.06 23.27 -7.65
C LYS A 401 -0.58 21.86 -7.94
N LEU A 402 0.34 20.95 -8.32
CA LEU A 402 0.08 19.52 -8.54
C LEU A 402 -0.68 18.89 -7.36
N ARG A 403 -1.74 18.12 -7.67
CA ARG A 403 -2.62 17.51 -6.67
C ARG A 403 -2.36 16.02 -6.43
N GLY A 404 -2.40 15.63 -5.16
CA GLY A 404 -2.49 14.22 -4.74
C GLY A 404 -3.89 13.62 -4.98
N THR A 405 -4.04 12.31 -4.78
CA THR A 405 -5.32 11.58 -4.85
C THR A 405 -6.35 12.06 -3.82
N GLY A 406 -5.88 12.47 -2.63
CA GLY A 406 -6.68 13.18 -1.62
C GLY A 406 -6.94 14.66 -1.92
N GLY A 407 -6.50 15.19 -3.07
CA GLY A 407 -6.82 16.54 -3.57
C GLY A 407 -5.91 17.69 -3.08
N THR A 408 -4.97 17.45 -2.16
CA THR A 408 -4.04 18.47 -1.63
C THR A 408 -2.95 18.90 -2.61
N ALA A 409 -2.45 20.13 -2.44
CA ALA A 409 -1.25 20.63 -3.12
C ALA A 409 0.00 19.90 -2.59
N LEU A 410 0.53 18.99 -3.39
CA LEU A 410 1.23 17.81 -2.88
C LEU A 410 2.58 18.10 -2.19
N ILE A 411 3.47 18.84 -2.84
CA ILE A 411 4.81 19.13 -2.29
C ILE A 411 4.81 20.08 -1.08
N PRO A 412 4.09 21.22 -1.09
CA PRO A 412 4.04 22.10 0.07
C PRO A 412 3.53 21.38 1.32
N PHE A 413 2.49 20.55 1.17
CA PHE A 413 1.95 19.73 2.26
C PHE A 413 3.00 18.75 2.82
N LEU A 414 3.62 17.93 1.97
CA LEU A 414 4.60 16.94 2.43
C LEU A 414 5.86 17.59 3.03
N LYS A 415 6.37 18.68 2.43
CA LYS A 415 7.50 19.43 3.00
C LYS A 415 7.16 20.05 4.36
N GLN A 416 5.94 20.58 4.53
CA GLN A 416 5.48 21.08 5.83
C GLN A 416 5.39 19.95 6.86
N ALA A 417 4.73 18.83 6.56
CA ALA A 417 4.60 17.70 7.48
C ALA A 417 5.96 17.10 7.90
N ARG A 418 6.94 17.04 6.98
CA ARG A 418 8.32 16.66 7.30
C ARG A 418 8.98 17.67 8.24
N ASN A 419 8.86 18.96 7.98
CA ASN A 419 9.48 19.99 8.80
C ASN A 419 8.85 20.02 10.21
N GLU A 420 7.52 19.84 10.31
CA GLU A 420 6.77 19.77 11.56
C GLU A 420 7.22 18.59 12.46
N THR A 421 7.61 17.45 11.88
CA THR A 421 8.25 16.34 12.64
C THR A 421 9.55 16.76 13.35
N GLY A 422 10.29 17.75 12.82
CA GLY A 422 11.51 18.26 13.46
C GLY A 422 11.26 19.31 14.55
N GLU A 423 10.06 19.88 14.64
CA GLU A 423 9.76 20.95 15.60
C GLU A 423 9.85 20.53 17.08
N PRO A 424 9.39 19.33 17.50
CA PRO A 424 9.46 18.93 18.91
C PRO A 424 10.87 18.65 19.45
N MET A 425 11.87 18.40 18.60
CA MET A 425 13.21 17.93 19.00
C MET A 425 13.84 18.74 20.14
N ILE A 426 14.42 18.07 21.12
CA ILE A 426 14.97 18.66 22.34
C ILE A 426 16.31 19.34 22.06
N ASP A 427 17.21 18.68 21.32
CA ASP A 427 18.52 19.24 21.03
C ASP A 427 18.50 20.26 19.89
N SER A 428 19.08 21.44 20.16
CA SER A 428 19.05 22.58 19.24
C SER A 428 20.04 22.47 18.09
N TRP A 429 21.08 21.64 18.20
CA TRP A 429 21.98 21.31 17.09
C TRP A 429 21.32 20.25 16.19
N ALA A 430 20.74 19.19 16.78
CA ALA A 430 20.04 18.15 16.01
C ALA A 430 18.86 18.74 15.21
N ARG A 431 18.02 19.56 15.86
CA ARG A 431 16.94 20.31 15.19
C ARG A 431 17.47 21.18 14.05
N ARG A 432 18.59 21.90 14.25
CA ARG A 432 19.20 22.75 13.22
C ARG A 432 19.66 21.92 12.03
N LEU A 433 20.53 20.93 12.25
CA LEU A 433 21.11 20.05 11.24
C LEU A 433 20.04 19.55 10.26
N LEU A 434 19.00 18.93 10.82
CA LEU A 434 17.89 18.33 10.10
C LEU A 434 16.99 19.36 9.39
N THR A 435 16.74 20.53 10.00
CA THR A 435 15.97 21.61 9.34
C THR A 435 16.77 22.25 8.20
N THR A 436 18.10 22.33 8.30
CA THR A 436 18.98 22.94 7.29
C THR A 436 19.29 22.05 6.09
N GLY A 437 19.01 20.74 6.16
CA GLY A 437 19.20 19.76 5.08
C GLY A 437 18.30 19.93 3.85
N SER A 438 17.87 21.16 3.53
CA SER A 438 17.06 21.51 2.35
C SER A 438 17.27 22.97 1.90
N VAL A 439 18.38 23.60 2.29
CA VAL A 439 18.81 24.89 1.75
C VAL A 439 19.58 24.64 0.45
N GLU A 440 19.00 24.99 -0.70
CA GLU A 440 19.79 25.14 -1.92
C GLU A 440 20.81 26.28 -1.75
N PRO A 441 22.00 26.21 -2.37
CA PRO A 441 23.07 27.17 -2.19
C PRO A 441 22.74 28.52 -2.86
N SER A 442 21.88 29.30 -2.20
CA SER A 442 21.74 30.74 -2.46
C SER A 442 23.10 31.39 -2.21
N TRP A 443 23.67 32.00 -3.25
CA TRP A 443 24.94 32.74 -3.19
C TRP A 443 24.75 34.08 -2.45
N ALA A 444 24.44 33.99 -1.16
CA ALA A 444 24.45 35.12 -0.24
C ALA A 444 25.91 35.49 0.06
N SER A 445 26.32 36.67 -0.41
CA SER A 445 27.71 37.15 -0.34
C SER A 445 28.25 37.11 1.09
N LEU A 446 29.24 36.24 1.35
CA LEU A 446 30.03 36.29 2.58
C LEU A 446 30.90 37.55 2.56
N SER A 447 30.52 38.54 3.35
CA SER A 447 31.31 39.74 3.61
C SER A 447 32.69 39.37 4.16
N LYS A 448 33.76 39.81 3.49
CA LYS A 448 35.16 39.55 3.86
C LYS A 448 35.42 39.74 5.36
N LEU A 449 36.06 38.74 5.98
CA LEU A 449 36.72 38.91 7.27
C LEU A 449 37.98 38.03 7.35
N GLY A 450 39.14 38.66 7.59
CA GLY A 450 40.36 38.02 8.09
C GLY A 450 40.99 36.90 7.24
N GLU A 451 41.95 37.24 6.38
CA GLU A 451 43.00 36.30 5.98
C GLU A 451 43.97 36.08 7.16
N GLN A 452 44.31 34.82 7.48
CA GLN A 452 45.62 34.46 8.00
C GLN A 452 46.09 33.13 7.37
N PRO A 453 47.41 32.90 7.23
CA PRO A 453 47.92 31.87 6.33
C PRO A 453 48.50 30.67 7.09
N ASP A 454 47.67 29.66 7.33
CA ASP A 454 48.15 28.27 7.24
C ASP A 454 47.04 27.36 6.69
N GLY A 455 47.42 26.45 5.79
CA GLY A 455 46.55 25.94 4.73
C GLY A 455 45.86 24.60 4.98
N ASP A 456 45.54 24.23 6.23
CA ASP A 456 45.07 22.89 6.58
C ASP A 456 43.82 22.90 7.49
N LEU A 457 42.66 22.50 6.95
CA LEU A 457 41.37 22.47 7.66
C LEU A 457 40.80 21.05 7.67
N LYS A 458 41.38 20.19 8.51
CA LYS A 458 40.98 18.80 8.71
C LYS A 458 39.62 18.66 9.39
N VAL A 459 38.57 18.48 8.60
CA VAL A 459 37.26 18.01 9.09
C VAL A 459 37.28 16.48 9.19
N VAL A 460 37.37 15.95 10.42
CA VAL A 460 37.42 14.50 10.68
C VAL A 460 36.00 13.96 10.89
N GLY A 461 35.43 13.35 9.85
CA GLY A 461 34.16 12.62 9.92
C GLY A 461 34.36 11.13 10.23
N LEU A 462 33.44 10.54 11.00
CA LEU A 462 33.45 9.11 11.35
C LEU A 462 32.81 8.23 10.26
N ALA A 463 33.36 8.29 9.04
CA ALA A 463 33.10 7.32 7.96
C ALA A 463 34.29 7.27 6.99
N GLY A 464 34.58 6.10 6.42
CA GLY A 464 35.77 5.88 5.59
C GLY A 464 35.73 6.62 4.24
N THR A 465 36.91 7.03 3.76
CA THR A 465 37.09 7.70 2.47
C THR A 465 36.78 6.79 1.28
N TRP A 466 35.87 7.24 0.41
CA TRP A 466 35.84 6.84 -0.99
C TRP A 466 36.16 8.06 -1.85
N THR A 467 37.33 8.08 -2.49
CA THR A 467 37.75 9.15 -3.39
C THR A 467 37.08 8.98 -4.74
N ALA A 468 36.06 9.79 -5.02
CA ALA A 468 35.59 10.00 -6.38
C ALA A 468 36.70 10.73 -7.16
N ALA A 469 37.33 10.03 -8.09
CA ALA A 469 38.28 10.59 -9.03
C ALA A 469 37.63 10.66 -10.41
N ASP A 470 37.31 11.86 -10.87
CA ASP A 470 36.92 12.09 -12.26
C ASP A 470 38.08 11.71 -13.19
N SER A 471 37.78 10.94 -14.23
CA SER A 471 38.71 10.65 -15.31
C SER A 471 37.95 10.49 -16.62
N GLU A 472 38.45 11.12 -17.67
CA GLU A 472 37.81 11.21 -18.98
C GLU A 472 37.92 9.88 -19.76
N GLY A 473 36.97 9.59 -20.66
CA GLY A 473 36.88 8.30 -21.35
C GLY A 473 37.90 8.11 -22.49
N GLY A 474 38.36 6.87 -22.73
CA GLY A 474 39.43 6.61 -23.72
C GLY A 474 39.65 5.17 -24.21
N ILE A 475 38.67 4.61 -24.93
CA ILE A 475 38.79 3.67 -26.10
C ILE A 475 39.94 2.62 -26.14
N CYS A 476 39.58 1.32 -26.19
CA CYS A 476 40.24 0.24 -26.98
C CYS A 476 39.43 -1.07 -26.80
N HIS A 477 38.65 -1.67 -27.70
CA HIS A 477 38.44 -1.65 -29.17
C HIS A 477 39.08 -2.81 -29.97
N CYS A 478 38.26 -3.83 -30.26
CA CYS A 478 38.30 -4.72 -31.44
C CYS A 478 36.83 -4.87 -31.90
N LEU A 479 36.37 -4.22 -32.99
CA LEU A 479 36.54 -4.59 -34.42
C LEU A 479 35.92 -5.97 -34.73
N ILE A 480 35.11 -6.17 -35.77
CA ILE A 480 34.90 -5.45 -37.06
C ILE A 480 33.36 -5.31 -37.27
N SER A 481 32.70 -4.16 -37.49
CA SER A 481 32.89 -2.99 -38.38
C SER A 481 32.39 -3.17 -39.82
N CYS A 482 31.29 -2.49 -40.18
CA CYS A 482 31.14 -1.81 -41.48
C CYS A 482 29.95 -0.82 -41.47
N ASN A 483 30.18 0.42 -41.90
CA ASN A 483 29.20 1.50 -42.07
C ASN A 483 29.79 2.51 -43.08
N PRO A 484 29.05 2.96 -44.11
CA PRO A 484 28.50 4.33 -44.07
C PRO A 484 27.09 4.43 -44.73
N GLY A 485 26.34 5.53 -44.64
CA GLY A 485 26.57 6.80 -43.94
C GLY A 485 25.49 7.84 -44.27
N GLN A 486 25.55 9.03 -43.64
CA GLN A 486 24.72 10.19 -43.99
C GLN A 486 25.23 10.85 -45.30
N ASN A 487 24.56 11.73 -46.05
CA ASN A 487 23.46 12.70 -45.82
C ASN A 487 22.69 12.94 -47.15
N PHE A 488 21.51 13.59 -47.13
CA PHE A 488 21.24 14.79 -47.95
C PHE A 488 19.96 15.55 -47.53
N ARG A 489 19.70 16.71 -48.15
CA ARG A 489 18.73 17.75 -47.75
C ARG A 489 17.35 17.62 -48.44
N SER A 490 16.41 18.46 -48.00
CA SER A 490 14.99 18.49 -48.37
C SER A 490 14.63 19.30 -49.64
N TYR A 491 13.36 19.13 -50.09
CA TYR A 491 12.61 19.81 -51.18
C TYR A 491 12.87 19.33 -52.63
N PRO A 492 11.85 19.35 -53.53
CA PRO A 492 10.38 19.26 -53.34
C PRO A 492 9.69 18.21 -54.26
N VAL A 493 8.35 18.17 -54.25
CA VAL A 493 7.45 17.20 -54.94
C VAL A 493 7.20 17.56 -56.42
N PRO A 494 7.26 16.59 -57.35
CA PRO A 494 6.09 16.02 -58.07
C PRO A 494 6.05 14.47 -57.96
N ALA A 495 4.95 13.73 -57.82
CA ALA A 495 3.65 13.65 -58.54
C ALA A 495 3.59 12.35 -59.38
N GLU A 496 2.41 11.70 -59.44
CA GLU A 496 2.13 10.41 -60.11
C GLU A 496 2.85 9.17 -59.51
N GLY A 497 2.33 7.93 -59.56
CA GLY A 497 1.01 7.44 -59.98
C GLY A 497 0.92 5.90 -59.93
N THR A 498 -0.27 5.32 -59.66
CA THR A 498 -0.55 3.85 -59.55
C THR A 498 0.17 3.09 -58.41
N GLY A 499 -0.24 1.90 -57.95
CA GLY A 499 -1.49 1.13 -58.16
C GLY A 499 -1.41 -0.32 -57.59
N LEU A 500 -2.57 -0.93 -57.28
CA LEU A 500 -2.81 -2.39 -57.15
C LEU A 500 -2.13 -3.22 -56.03
N THR A 501 -2.80 -3.24 -54.87
CA THR A 501 -3.31 -4.42 -54.12
C THR A 501 -2.80 -5.88 -54.35
N PHE A 502 -2.54 -6.55 -53.21
CA PHE A 502 -2.92 -7.93 -52.82
C PHE A 502 -2.17 -9.23 -53.29
N GLU A 503 -1.82 -10.02 -52.26
CA GLU A 503 -1.72 -11.50 -52.13
C GLU A 503 -0.57 -12.39 -52.69
N LYS A 504 -0.15 -13.31 -51.79
CA LYS A 504 0.40 -14.69 -51.95
C LYS A 504 1.63 -14.97 -52.84
N ALA A 505 2.68 -15.50 -52.19
CA ALA A 505 3.30 -16.80 -52.57
C ALA A 505 4.10 -17.42 -51.40
N MET A 506 4.18 -18.76 -51.35
CA MET A 506 5.16 -19.56 -50.59
C MET A 506 5.91 -20.47 -51.56
N ARG A 507 7.16 -20.90 -51.25
CA ARG A 507 7.56 -22.33 -51.15
C ARG A 507 9.09 -22.63 -51.10
N VAL A 508 9.43 -23.65 -50.27
CA VAL A 508 10.44 -24.75 -50.51
C VAL A 508 11.93 -24.33 -50.41
N ILE A 509 12.83 -25.12 -49.77
CA ILE A 509 13.52 -26.35 -50.25
C ILE A 509 13.82 -27.39 -49.12
N ARG A 510 13.87 -28.68 -49.48
CA ARG A 510 14.41 -29.88 -48.76
C ARG A 510 15.16 -30.77 -49.78
N PRO A 511 16.18 -31.57 -49.41
CA PRO A 511 16.05 -32.95 -48.83
C PRO A 511 16.95 -33.12 -47.56
N THR A 512 17.41 -34.26 -47.01
CA THR A 512 17.40 -35.74 -47.24
C THR A 512 16.95 -36.49 -45.94
N SER A 513 16.79 -37.82 -45.75
CA SER A 513 17.05 -39.10 -46.48
C SER A 513 18.42 -39.80 -46.23
N PRO A 514 18.54 -41.15 -46.04
CA PRO A 514 17.58 -42.16 -45.51
C PRO A 514 18.18 -43.28 -44.60
N TYR A 515 17.34 -44.09 -43.92
CA TYR A 515 17.17 -45.55 -44.13
C TYR A 515 16.10 -46.21 -43.21
N SER A 516 15.72 -47.46 -43.50
CA SER A 516 14.59 -48.29 -42.99
C SER A 516 14.75 -48.87 -41.56
N GLY A 517 13.74 -49.40 -40.86
CA GLY A 517 12.29 -49.53 -41.16
C GLY A 517 11.70 -50.95 -40.86
N ALA A 518 10.62 -51.03 -40.07
CA ALA A 518 9.80 -52.24 -39.80
C ALA A 518 8.41 -51.87 -39.20
N ASP A 519 7.41 -52.76 -39.29
CA ASP A 519 5.97 -52.49 -39.01
C ASP A 519 5.44 -52.96 -37.63
N ILE A 520 4.31 -52.39 -37.16
CA ILE A 520 3.00 -53.08 -36.87
C ILE A 520 2.02 -52.25 -35.96
N MET A 521 0.81 -52.01 -36.48
CA MET A 521 -0.53 -51.77 -35.86
C MET A 521 -0.80 -50.86 -34.62
N TYR A 522 -1.43 -49.70 -34.90
CA TYR A 522 -2.84 -49.34 -34.56
C TYR A 522 -3.42 -49.51 -33.11
N LYS A 523 -3.70 -48.39 -32.41
CA LYS A 523 -5.06 -47.76 -32.24
C LYS A 523 -5.14 -46.62 -31.19
N ASP A 524 -5.75 -45.51 -31.59
CA ASP A 524 -6.48 -44.56 -30.70
C ASP A 524 -8.02 -44.80 -30.80
N PRO A 525 -8.85 -44.14 -29.96
CA PRO A 525 -9.59 -42.98 -30.47
C PRO A 525 -9.84 -41.82 -29.48
N LEU A 526 -10.36 -40.70 -30.02
CA LEU A 526 -10.57 -39.39 -29.39
C LEU A 526 -11.84 -39.25 -28.52
N VAL A 527 -11.89 -38.16 -27.74
CA VAL A 527 -13.03 -37.71 -26.92
C VAL A 527 -13.90 -36.69 -27.67
N CYS A 528 -15.22 -36.66 -27.42
CA CYS A 528 -16.16 -35.67 -27.97
C CYS A 528 -17.04 -35.00 -26.90
N LEU A 529 -17.43 -33.75 -27.15
CA LEU A 529 -18.37 -32.94 -26.34
C LEU A 529 -19.77 -32.90 -26.98
N PRO A 530 -20.87 -32.88 -26.19
CA PRO A 530 -22.22 -32.58 -26.66
C PRO A 530 -22.65 -31.11 -26.39
N TYR A 531 -23.66 -30.64 -27.14
CA TYR A 531 -24.27 -29.31 -27.04
C TYR A 531 -25.64 -29.33 -26.33
N ILE A 532 -26.16 -28.15 -25.97
CA ILE A 532 -27.46 -27.93 -25.29
C ILE A 532 -28.56 -27.57 -26.29
N THR A 533 -29.80 -28.03 -26.07
CA THR A 533 -31.04 -27.46 -26.63
C THR A 533 -32.20 -27.44 -25.60
N ASP A 534 -33.20 -26.61 -25.87
CA ASP A 534 -34.26 -26.15 -24.94
C ASP A 534 -35.67 -26.66 -25.35
N PRO A 535 -36.54 -27.14 -24.43
CA PRO A 535 -37.90 -27.58 -24.73
C PRO A 535 -39.02 -26.64 -24.22
N SER A 536 -40.04 -26.36 -25.04
CA SER A 536 -41.26 -25.67 -24.58
C SER A 536 -42.56 -26.20 -25.21
N ARG A 537 -43.66 -26.08 -24.43
CA ARG A 537 -45.09 -26.38 -24.74
C ARG A 537 -45.52 -27.88 -24.76
N PRO A 538 -46.83 -28.19 -24.51
CA PRO A 538 -47.14 -29.08 -23.38
C PRO A 538 -47.98 -30.37 -23.66
N LEU A 539 -48.22 -31.08 -22.54
CA LEU A 539 -49.00 -32.32 -22.25
C LEU A 539 -50.32 -32.56 -23.02
N PRO A 540 -50.78 -33.84 -23.04
CA PRO A 540 -51.91 -34.18 -22.18
C PRO A 540 -51.80 -35.51 -21.37
N LEU A 541 -52.15 -35.41 -20.08
CA LEU A 541 -52.88 -36.36 -19.19
C LEU A 541 -52.91 -37.88 -19.53
N ARG A 542 -52.47 -38.74 -18.58
CA ARG A 542 -53.39 -39.49 -17.66
C ARG A 542 -52.71 -40.41 -16.62
N HIS A 543 -53.21 -40.30 -15.38
CA HIS A 543 -53.43 -41.32 -14.33
C HIS A 543 -52.31 -42.15 -13.64
N ASN A 544 -52.34 -41.99 -12.30
CA ASN A 544 -52.26 -43.00 -11.22
C ASN A 544 -50.90 -43.50 -10.70
N ILE A 545 -50.64 -43.15 -9.43
CA ILE A 545 -49.67 -43.75 -8.49
C ILE A 545 -50.39 -44.89 -7.73
N PRO A 546 -49.69 -45.96 -7.29
CA PRO A 546 -49.22 -45.98 -5.90
C PRO A 546 -47.82 -46.62 -5.72
N GLY A 547 -47.07 -46.16 -4.72
CA GLY A 547 -45.95 -46.90 -4.11
C GLY A 547 -46.37 -47.49 -2.75
N PRO A 548 -45.45 -47.78 -1.80
CA PRO A 548 -44.00 -47.95 -1.92
C PRO A 548 -43.49 -49.26 -1.25
N ARG A 549 -42.18 -49.57 -1.33
CA ARG A 549 -41.43 -50.32 -0.28
C ARG A 549 -39.89 -50.24 -0.47
N PRO A 550 -39.06 -50.45 0.59
CA PRO A 550 -37.62 -50.12 0.59
C PRO A 550 -36.65 -51.33 0.62
N ILE A 551 -35.38 -51.08 0.26
CA ILE A 551 -34.18 -51.94 0.38
C ILE A 551 -32.99 -50.95 0.61
N SER A 552 -32.55 -50.68 1.84
CA SER A 552 -31.58 -51.39 2.71
C SER A 552 -30.08 -51.09 2.44
N GLU A 553 -29.49 -50.37 3.39
CA GLU A 553 -28.06 -50.25 3.83
C GLU A 553 -26.91 -50.78 2.96
N ALA A 554 -25.90 -49.92 2.73
CA ALA A 554 -24.49 -50.30 2.50
C ALA A 554 -23.49 -49.18 2.88
N SER A 555 -22.90 -49.28 4.08
CA SER A 555 -21.60 -48.75 4.55
C SER A 555 -20.88 -47.58 3.83
N LEU A 556 -20.60 -46.51 4.59
CA LEU A 556 -19.55 -45.51 4.33
C LEU A 556 -18.15 -46.02 4.75
N PRO A 557 -17.04 -45.56 4.12
CA PRO A 557 -15.70 -45.64 4.67
C PRO A 557 -15.30 -44.35 5.42
N VAL A 558 -14.82 -44.49 6.66
CA VAL A 558 -14.24 -43.39 7.48
C VAL A 558 -12.74 -43.26 7.21
N TRP A 559 -12.21 -42.04 7.24
CA TRP A 559 -10.77 -41.75 7.13
C TRP A 559 -10.22 -41.07 8.39
N THR A 560 -9.22 -41.70 9.02
CA THR A 560 -8.34 -41.09 10.05
C THR A 560 -6.96 -41.76 10.02
N PRO A 561 -5.86 -41.08 10.41
CA PRO A 561 -4.52 -41.40 9.93
C PRO A 561 -3.72 -42.40 10.78
N GLY A 562 -2.80 -43.13 10.14
CA GLY A 562 -1.80 -43.99 10.77
C GLY A 562 -0.37 -43.59 10.36
N ARG A 563 0.60 -43.72 11.29
CA ARG A 563 2.01 -43.36 11.08
C ARG A 563 2.81 -44.54 10.51
N SER A 564 3.81 -44.23 9.68
CA SER A 564 5.05 -44.99 9.64
C SER A 564 6.24 -44.03 9.53
N ARG A 565 7.35 -44.37 10.17
CA ARG A 565 8.62 -43.65 10.14
C ARG A 565 9.72 -44.64 9.74
N ASP A 566 10.89 -44.11 9.43
CA ASP A 566 12.17 -44.81 9.37
C ASP A 566 12.35 -45.85 8.24
N CYS A 567 12.94 -45.38 7.14
CA CYS A 567 14.07 -46.08 6.51
C CYS A 567 14.97 -45.06 5.80
N LEU A 568 16.29 -45.13 6.02
CA LEU A 568 17.28 -44.17 5.53
C LEU A 568 18.46 -44.90 4.86
N GLN A 569 19.22 -44.17 4.02
CA GLN A 569 20.46 -44.61 3.32
C GLN A 569 20.23 -45.63 2.17
N PHE A 570 21.12 -45.80 1.17
CA PHE A 570 22.52 -45.31 1.00
C PHE A 570 22.85 -44.99 -0.49
N LEU A 571 24.00 -44.31 -0.70
CA LEU A 571 24.85 -44.10 -1.91
C LEU A 571 24.87 -42.63 -2.42
N PHE A 572 25.88 -41.82 -2.05
CA PHE A 572 27.26 -41.66 -2.59
C PHE A 572 27.31 -40.86 -3.93
N GLN A 573 28.02 -39.73 -4.18
CA GLN A 573 29.07 -38.87 -3.57
C GLN A 573 30.33 -38.76 -4.49
N VAL A 574 31.20 -37.73 -4.28
CA VAL A 574 32.47 -37.35 -4.98
C VAL A 574 32.24 -36.29 -6.07
N SER A 575 33.00 -35.18 -6.21
CA SER A 575 34.39 -34.85 -5.78
C SER A 575 34.49 -33.39 -5.22
N SER A 576 35.05 -33.14 -4.02
CA SER A 576 36.46 -32.80 -3.65
C SER A 576 36.85 -31.30 -3.71
N GLN A 577 36.96 -30.61 -2.56
CA GLN A 577 38.22 -30.14 -1.89
C GLN A 577 38.93 -28.94 -2.60
N ILE A 578 39.44 -27.90 -1.91
CA ILE A 578 40.58 -27.92 -0.97
C ILE A 578 40.46 -26.87 0.17
N THR A 579 40.58 -27.42 1.38
CA THR A 579 41.03 -26.92 2.70
C THR A 579 41.81 -25.60 2.87
N ARG A 580 41.52 -24.88 3.98
CA ARG A 580 42.42 -24.78 5.18
C ARG A 580 41.81 -24.02 6.38
N GLU A 581 41.89 -24.65 7.55
CA GLU A 581 41.87 -24.03 8.90
C GLU A 581 43.31 -24.14 9.47
N PRO A 582 43.72 -23.51 10.62
CA PRO A 582 43.27 -23.97 11.96
C PRO A 582 43.30 -22.93 13.11
N GLN A 583 42.96 -23.43 14.32
CA GLN A 583 43.24 -22.91 15.68
C GLN A 583 42.20 -22.00 16.36
N THR A 584 42.02 -22.03 17.70
CA THR A 584 41.68 -23.10 18.69
C THR A 584 41.74 -22.53 20.11
N SER A 585 40.99 -23.12 21.07
CA SER A 585 40.91 -22.80 22.52
C SER A 585 40.23 -21.45 22.88
N GLY A 586 39.33 -21.36 23.86
CA GLY A 586 38.51 -22.40 24.51
C GLY A 586 38.82 -22.68 26.00
N PHE A 587 37.81 -22.58 26.86
CA PHE A 587 37.76 -23.21 28.19
C PHE A 587 36.31 -23.65 28.54
N LYS A 588 36.13 -24.42 29.62
CA LYS A 588 34.94 -25.27 29.86
C LYS A 588 34.42 -25.26 31.31
N PHE A 589 33.08 -25.37 31.41
CA PHE A 589 32.27 -26.04 32.45
C PHE A 589 32.32 -25.59 33.93
N GLY A 590 31.10 -25.48 34.49
CA GLY A 590 30.73 -25.57 35.91
C GLY A 590 29.25 -25.96 35.98
N THR A 591 28.81 -26.78 36.93
CA THR A 591 27.53 -27.52 36.81
C THR A 591 26.75 -27.62 38.13
N PHE A 592 25.43 -27.83 38.01
CA PHE A 592 24.46 -28.27 39.04
C PHE A 592 24.11 -27.33 40.22
N ALA A 593 22.83 -26.93 40.24
CA ALA A 593 21.96 -27.10 41.40
C ALA A 593 20.50 -27.22 40.93
N GLN A 594 19.81 -28.30 41.32
CA GLN A 594 18.35 -28.38 41.25
C GLN A 594 17.77 -27.96 42.61
N LEU A 595 16.63 -27.27 42.62
CA LEU A 595 15.81 -27.10 43.83
C LEU A 595 14.33 -27.31 43.48
N THR A 596 13.63 -28.01 44.37
CA THR A 596 12.28 -28.54 44.17
C THR A 596 11.19 -27.66 44.78
N LEU A 597 9.99 -27.81 44.22
CA LEU A 597 8.73 -27.27 44.77
C LEU A 597 8.41 -27.88 46.15
N PRO A 598 7.64 -27.16 46.98
CA PRO A 598 6.62 -27.76 47.83
C PRO A 598 5.21 -27.31 47.45
N THR A 599 4.28 -28.25 47.35
CA THR A 599 2.84 -28.00 47.15
C THR A 599 2.08 -27.89 48.47
N ARG A 600 1.08 -26.98 48.51
CA ARG A 600 -0.09 -27.00 49.40
C ARG A 600 -1.28 -26.46 48.60
N GLN A 601 -2.26 -27.30 48.24
CA GLN A 601 -3.40 -27.75 49.06
C GLN A 601 -4.42 -26.65 49.33
N THR A 602 -5.59 -26.80 48.69
CA THR A 602 -6.89 -26.21 49.07
C THR A 602 -7.42 -26.87 50.35
N PRO A 603 -8.47 -26.30 50.96
CA PRO A 603 -9.79 -26.97 50.83
C PRO A 603 -10.95 -26.00 50.55
N ASP A 604 -12.11 -26.57 50.20
CA ASP A 604 -13.35 -25.88 49.80
C ASP A 604 -14.36 -25.65 50.95
N ALA A 605 -15.40 -24.86 50.65
CA ALA A 605 -16.71 -24.80 51.32
C ALA A 605 -16.75 -24.12 52.73
N PRO A 606 -17.93 -23.74 53.27
CA PRO A 606 -19.31 -23.98 52.81
C PRO A 606 -19.70 -23.31 51.49
#